data_AF-A0A1G1GXC9-F1
#
_entry.id   AF-A0A1G1GXC9-F1
#
_cell.length_a   1.000
_cell.length_b   1.000
_cell.length_c   1.000
_cell.angle_alpha   90.00
_cell.angle_beta   90.00
_cell.angle_gamma   90.00
#
_symmetry.space_group_name_H-M   'P 1'
#
loop_
_entity.id
_entity.type
_entity.pdbx_description
1 polymer ?
#
loop_
_entity_poly.entity_id
_entity_poly.type
_entity_poly.pdbx_seq_one_letter_code
_entity_poly.pdbx_strand_id
1 'polypeptide(L)'
;MARPTALQRFEDLKTQTKLLTAFGIVGVIIMIMSSLGVWTNKRISQETATIYADYTVPLIDFNTMLFNINKYHETLQDLARAPRASDFKGDAAKIGPYRQEVEQLLAKYQAKPLRVNHRPR
;
A
#
# COMPACT_ATOMS: atom_id res chain seq x y z
N MET A 1 -11.04 -60.60 8.00
CA MET A 1 -9.86 -60.02 8.66
C MET A 1 -10.03 -58.51 8.72
N ALA A 2 -10.24 -57.94 9.91
CA ALA A 2 -10.40 -56.50 10.08
C ALA A 2 -9.03 -55.81 9.99
N ARG A 3 -8.91 -54.73 9.21
CA ARG A 3 -7.67 -53.94 9.12
C ARG A 3 -7.52 -53.13 10.42
N PRO A 4 -6.38 -53.21 11.12
CA PRO A 4 -6.17 -52.42 12.32
C PRO A 4 -6.19 -50.94 11.96
N THR A 5 -6.96 -50.16 12.72
CA THR A 5 -7.07 -48.71 12.60
C THR A 5 -5.76 -48.03 13.01
N ALA A 6 -5.56 -46.79 12.57
CA ALA A 6 -4.32 -46.05 12.85
C ALA A 6 -4.04 -45.91 14.36
N LEU A 7 -5.10 -45.83 15.19
CA LEU A 7 -5.01 -45.80 16.64
C LEU A 7 -4.50 -47.13 17.22
N GLN A 8 -5.04 -48.27 16.78
CA GLN A 8 -4.58 -49.59 17.23
C GLN A 8 -3.11 -49.84 16.88
N ARG A 9 -2.68 -49.44 15.67
CA ARG A 9 -1.26 -49.55 15.28
C ARG A 9 -0.35 -48.65 16.09
N PHE A 10 -0.84 -47.49 16.51
CA PHE A 10 -0.08 -46.59 17.37
C PHE A 10 0.02 -47.13 18.80
N GLU A 11 -1.06 -47.71 19.33
CA GLU A 11 -1.11 -48.33 20.66
C GLU A 11 -0.19 -49.53 20.82
N ASP A 12 0.02 -50.31 19.76
CA ASP A 12 0.94 -51.45 19.75
C ASP A 12 2.44 -51.08 19.63
N LEU A 13 2.78 -49.79 19.47
CA LEU A 13 4.17 -49.35 19.39
C LEU A 13 4.82 -49.29 20.79
N LYS A 14 6.12 -49.66 20.85
CA LYS A 14 6.98 -49.43 22.01
C LYS A 14 6.92 -47.97 22.45
N THR A 15 6.98 -47.73 23.76
CA THR A 15 6.84 -46.41 24.41
C THR A 15 7.76 -45.34 23.79
N GLN A 16 9.00 -45.71 23.45
CA GLN A 16 9.97 -44.81 22.80
C GLN A 16 9.51 -44.37 21.40
N THR A 17 8.94 -45.27 20.61
CA THR A 17 8.45 -44.98 19.25
C THR A 17 7.16 -44.17 19.29
N LYS A 18 6.28 -44.39 20.29
CA LYS A 18 5.09 -43.54 20.52
C LYS A 18 5.48 -42.09 20.79
N LEU A 19 6.45 -41.88 21.69
CA LEU A 19 6.96 -40.53 21.99
C LEU A 19 7.54 -39.88 20.73
N LEU A 20 8.43 -40.57 20.01
CA LEU A 20 9.05 -40.04 18.79
C LEU A 20 8.00 -39.65 17.74
N THR A 21 6.98 -40.50 17.56
CA THR A 21 5.90 -40.26 16.59
C THR A 21 5.03 -39.08 17.00
N ALA A 22 4.67 -38.97 18.29
CA ALA A 22 3.91 -37.83 18.81
C ALA A 22 4.69 -36.51 18.66
N PHE A 23 5.97 -36.49 19.05
CA PHE A 23 6.84 -35.32 18.86
C PHE A 23 7.02 -34.97 17.38
N GLY A 24 7.16 -35.96 16.50
CA GLY A 24 7.24 -35.75 15.06
C GLY A 24 5.99 -35.09 14.49
N ILE A 25 4.79 -35.55 14.88
CA ILE A 25 3.52 -34.96 14.45
C ILE A 25 3.41 -33.50 14.89
N VAL A 26 3.73 -33.20 16.15
CA VAL A 26 3.72 -31.83 16.66
C VAL A 26 4.72 -30.95 15.91
N GLY A 27 5.93 -31.45 15.63
CA GLY A 27 6.92 -30.73 14.84
C GLY A 27 6.46 -30.38 13.43
N VAL A 28 5.78 -31.31 12.76
CA VAL A 28 5.19 -31.07 11.42
C VAL A 28 4.10 -29.99 11.48
N ILE A 29 3.24 -30.03 12.51
CA ILE A 29 2.20 -28.99 12.69
C ILE A 29 2.82 -27.61 12.89
N ILE A 30 3.86 -27.50 13.73
CA ILE A 30 4.57 -26.24 13.97
C ILE A 30 5.19 -25.73 12.67
N MET A 31 5.85 -26.60 11.89
CA MET A 31 6.46 -26.23 10.61
C MET A 31 5.43 -25.67 9.62
N ILE A 32 4.25 -26.29 9.51
CA ILE A 32 3.16 -25.82 8.66
C ILE A 32 2.66 -24.45 9.15
N MET A 33 2.38 -24.31 10.45
CA MET A 33 1.88 -23.05 11.02
C MET A 33 2.88 -21.90 10.90
N SER A 34 4.17 -22.15 11.13
CA SER A 34 5.22 -21.16 10.92
C SER A 34 5.32 -20.73 9.47
N SER A 35 5.23 -21.67 8.52
CA SER A 35 5.27 -21.37 7.09
C SER A 35 4.07 -20.53 6.65
N LEU A 36 2.86 -20.88 7.11
CA LEU A 36 1.64 -20.12 6.87
C LEU A 36 1.72 -18.72 7.50
N GLY A 37 2.25 -18.60 8.71
CA GLY A 37 2.43 -17.32 9.39
C GLY A 37 3.35 -16.37 8.61
N VAL A 38 4.51 -16.86 8.15
CA VAL A 38 5.45 -16.09 7.33
C VAL A 38 4.82 -15.68 5.99
N TRP A 39 4.08 -16.58 5.36
CA TRP A 39 3.41 -16.30 4.08
C TRP A 39 2.30 -15.25 4.21
N THR A 40 1.43 -15.38 5.22
CA THR A 40 0.37 -14.42 5.51
C THR A 40 0.95 -13.05 5.87
N ASN A 41 2.02 -13.01 6.69
CA ASN A 41 2.64 -11.74 7.05
C ASN A 41 3.28 -11.04 5.84
N LYS A 42 3.90 -11.80 4.92
CA LYS A 42 4.38 -11.25 3.64
C LYS A 42 3.24 -10.69 2.79
N ARG A 43 2.12 -11.40 2.70
CA ARG A 43 0.90 -10.96 2.00
C ARG A 43 0.36 -9.64 2.55
N ILE A 44 0.17 -9.55 3.86
CA ILE A 44 -0.33 -8.35 4.54
C ILE A 44 0.64 -7.17 4.36
N SER A 45 1.95 -7.42 4.45
CA SER A 45 2.98 -6.41 4.23
C SER A 45 2.94 -5.87 2.79
N GLN A 46 2.79 -6.75 1.80
CA GLN A 46 2.65 -6.37 0.40
C GLN A 46 1.35 -5.58 0.14
N GLU A 47 0.23 -6.00 0.73
CA GLU A 47 -1.05 -5.29 0.60
C GLU A 47 -0.99 -3.91 1.28
N THR A 48 -0.33 -3.79 2.43
CA THR A 48 -0.13 -2.51 3.13
C THR A 48 0.73 -1.55 2.32
N ALA A 49 1.83 -2.04 1.73
CA ALA A 49 2.69 -1.24 0.86
C ALA A 49 1.93 -0.78 -0.40
N THR A 50 1.09 -1.65 -0.95
CA THR A 50 0.24 -1.33 -2.11
C THR A 50 -0.77 -0.25 -1.76
N ILE A 51 -1.48 -0.37 -0.63
CA ILE A 51 -2.44 0.64 -0.15
C ILE A 51 -1.74 1.98 0.09
N TYR A 52 -0.55 1.96 0.69
CA TYR A 52 0.19 3.20 0.95
C TYR A 52 0.56 3.92 -0.36
N ALA A 53 1.01 3.17 -1.37
CA ALA A 53 1.35 3.71 -2.68
C ALA A 53 0.11 4.15 -3.49
N ASP A 54 -1.01 3.43 -3.35
CA ASP A 54 -2.24 3.66 -4.13
C ASP A 54 -3.14 4.75 -3.53
N TYR A 55 -3.05 5.04 -2.23
CA TYR A 55 -3.98 5.97 -1.57
C TYR A 55 -3.29 7.15 -0.90
N THR A 56 -2.29 6.92 -0.04
CA THR A 56 -1.63 8.02 0.71
C THR A 56 -0.78 8.90 -0.19
N VAL A 57 0.01 8.31 -1.11
CA VAL A 57 0.85 9.10 -2.03
C VAL A 57 -0.03 9.98 -2.95
N PRO A 58 -1.07 9.47 -3.65
CA PRO A 58 -1.96 10.32 -4.42
C PRO A 58 -2.67 11.39 -3.58
N LEU A 59 -3.08 11.08 -2.35
CA LEU A 59 -3.73 12.07 -1.49
C LEU A 59 -2.80 13.23 -1.12
N ILE A 60 -1.53 12.94 -0.86
CA ILE A 60 -0.49 13.97 -0.66
C ILE A 60 -0.31 14.78 -1.94
N ASP A 61 -0.16 14.12 -3.10
CA ASP A 61 -0.03 14.77 -4.40
C ASP A 61 -1.22 15.73 -4.68
N PHE A 62 -2.44 15.30 -4.38
CA PHE A 62 -3.64 16.13 -4.50
C PHE A 62 -3.64 17.33 -3.57
N ASN A 63 -3.22 17.16 -2.31
CA ASN A 63 -3.13 18.27 -1.37
C ASN A 63 -2.09 19.31 -1.84
N THR A 64 -0.93 18.87 -2.32
CA THR A 64 0.08 19.75 -2.91
C THR A 64 -0.46 20.47 -4.16
N MET A 65 -1.18 19.76 -5.02
CA MET A 65 -1.84 20.37 -6.19
C MET A 65 -2.84 21.46 -5.77
N LEU A 66 -3.71 21.18 -4.78
CA LEU A 66 -4.70 22.14 -4.28
C LEU A 66 -4.03 23.38 -3.68
N PHE A 67 -2.97 23.19 -2.90
CA PHE A 67 -2.19 24.28 -2.33
C PHE A 67 -1.56 25.18 -3.41
N ASN A 68 -0.99 24.58 -4.45
CA ASN A 68 -0.39 25.33 -5.55
C ASN A 68 -1.43 26.05 -6.41
N ILE A 69 -2.62 25.46 -6.60
CA ILE A 69 -3.76 26.15 -7.25
C ILE A 69 -4.19 27.36 -6.43
N ASN A 70 -4.27 27.22 -5.10
CA ASN A 70 -4.65 28.33 -4.24
C ASN A 70 -3.62 29.47 -4.30
N LYS A 71 -2.32 29.15 -4.24
CA LYS A 71 -1.24 30.13 -4.43
C LYS A 71 -1.30 30.82 -5.80
N TYR A 72 -1.56 30.06 -6.86
CA TYR A 72 -1.73 30.60 -8.19
C TYR A 72 -2.90 31.59 -8.23
N HIS A 73 -4.02 31.24 -7.61
CA HIS A 73 -5.20 32.10 -7.52
C HIS A 73 -4.94 33.39 -6.71
N GLU A 74 -4.34 33.27 -5.53
CA GLU A 74 -3.97 34.40 -4.67
C GLU A 74 -3.00 35.34 -5.40
N THR A 75 -1.96 34.78 -6.03
CA THR A 75 -0.97 35.56 -6.79
C THR A 75 -1.62 36.31 -7.96
N LEU A 76 -2.61 35.71 -8.64
CA LEU A 76 -3.37 36.42 -9.67
C LEU A 76 -4.21 37.57 -9.12
N GLN A 77 -4.82 37.40 -7.94
CA GLN A 77 -5.56 38.48 -7.29
C GLN A 77 -4.62 39.62 -6.87
N ASP A 78 -3.47 39.29 -6.30
CA ASP A 78 -2.44 40.26 -5.90
C ASP A 78 -1.92 41.01 -7.14
N LEU A 79 -1.68 40.30 -8.24
CA LEU A 79 -1.28 40.87 -9.52
C LEU A 79 -2.32 41.87 -10.05
N ALA A 80 -3.60 41.54 -9.94
CA ALA A 80 -4.69 42.43 -10.37
C ALA A 80 -4.83 43.68 -9.49
N ARG A 81 -4.31 43.64 -8.25
CA ARG A 81 -4.36 44.74 -7.28
C ARG A 81 -3.03 45.49 -7.15
N ALA A 82 -1.97 45.04 -7.82
CA ALA A 82 -0.63 45.57 -7.69
C ALA A 82 -0.56 47.04 -8.16
N PRO A 83 -0.23 48.00 -7.27
CA PRO A 83 -0.20 49.42 -7.63
C PRO A 83 1.11 49.84 -8.34
N ARG A 84 2.15 49.00 -8.30
CA ARG A 84 3.48 49.29 -8.88
C ARG A 84 3.91 48.20 -9.87
N ALA A 85 4.53 48.63 -10.96
CA ALA A 85 5.02 47.72 -12.00
C ALA A 85 6.10 46.73 -11.51
N SER A 86 6.88 47.10 -10.48
CA SER A 86 7.84 46.20 -9.83
C SER A 86 7.16 45.02 -9.17
N ASP A 87 6.07 45.28 -8.47
CA ASP A 87 5.33 44.30 -7.67
C ASP A 87 4.59 43.35 -8.61
N PHE A 88 3.98 43.90 -9.68
CA PHE A 88 3.42 43.13 -10.78
C PHE A 88 4.43 42.18 -11.40
N LYS A 89 5.64 42.66 -11.73
CA LYS A 89 6.68 41.82 -12.37
C LYS A 89 7.15 40.70 -11.44
N GLY A 90 7.27 40.98 -10.13
CA GLY A 90 7.64 40.01 -9.12
C GLY A 90 6.60 38.90 -8.94
N ASP A 91 5.32 39.26 -8.92
CA ASP A 91 4.23 38.30 -8.75
C ASP A 91 3.94 37.51 -10.03
N ALA A 92 4.02 38.14 -11.20
CA ALA A 92 3.90 37.46 -12.49
C ALA A 92 4.94 36.35 -12.68
N ALA A 93 6.16 36.55 -12.15
CA ALA A 93 7.22 35.54 -12.21
C ALA A 93 6.91 34.27 -11.38
N LYS A 94 6.05 34.36 -10.35
CA LYS A 94 5.69 33.23 -9.47
C LYS A 94 4.60 32.34 -10.06
N ILE A 95 3.79 32.87 -10.99
CA ILE A 95 2.65 32.19 -11.62
C ILE A 95 3.09 30.99 -12.45
N GLY A 96 4.15 31.15 -13.25
CA GLY A 96 4.69 30.08 -14.11
C GLY A 96 5.10 28.82 -13.33
N PRO A 97 5.93 28.93 -12.28
CA PRO A 97 6.29 27.81 -11.41
C PRO A 97 5.10 27.07 -10.80
N TYR A 98 4.10 27.77 -10.23
CA TYR A 98 2.92 27.11 -9.65
C TYR A 98 2.14 26.31 -10.69
N ARG A 99 1.97 26.86 -11.90
CA ARG A 99 1.32 26.16 -13.00
C ARG A 99 2.09 24.91 -13.41
N GLN A 100 3.42 25.00 -13.53
CA GLN A 100 4.26 23.86 -13.87
C GLN A 100 4.16 22.74 -12.83
N GLU A 101 4.17 23.05 -11.54
CA GLU A 101 4.03 22.05 -10.48
C GLU A 101 2.67 21.33 -10.54
N VAL A 102 1.59 22.07 -10.81
CA VAL A 102 0.24 21.50 -11.02
C VAL A 102 0.21 20.59 -12.24
N GLU A 103 0.75 21.03 -13.39
CA GLU A 103 0.81 20.23 -14.61
C GLU A 103 1.65 18.95 -14.42
N GLN A 104 2.76 19.02 -13.68
CA GLN A 104 3.59 17.86 -13.36
C GLN A 104 2.86 16.85 -12.46
N LEU A 105 2.17 17.32 -11.40
CA LEU A 105 1.39 16.45 -10.52
C LEU A 105 0.23 15.79 -11.28
N LEU A 106 -0.43 16.54 -12.16
CA LEU A 106 -1.50 16.02 -13.01
C LEU A 106 -1.00 14.95 -13.99
N ALA A 107 0.14 15.18 -14.64
CA ALA A 107 0.76 14.20 -15.54
C ALA A 107 1.15 12.92 -14.78
N LYS A 108 1.71 13.05 -13.56
CA LYS A 108 2.02 11.91 -12.69
C LYS A 108 0.76 11.12 -12.31
N TYR A 109 -0.33 11.82 -12.00
CA TYR A 109 -1.61 11.17 -11.71
C TYR A 109 -2.18 10.42 -12.93
N GLN A 110 -2.16 11.03 -14.11
CA GLN A 110 -2.64 10.40 -15.36
C GLN A 110 -1.81 9.18 -15.78
N ALA A 111 -0.51 9.19 -15.51
CA ALA A 111 0.38 8.08 -15.79
C ALA A 111 0.19 6.88 -14.84
N LYS A 112 -0.51 7.05 -13.71
CA LYS A 112 -0.80 5.93 -12.79
C LYS A 112 -1.87 5.02 -13.41
N PRO A 113 -1.66 3.69 -13.44
CA PRO A 113 -2.68 2.76 -13.91
C PRO A 113 -3.91 2.81 -13.00
N LEU A 114 -5.01 3.36 -13.50
CA LEU A 114 -6.28 3.42 -12.79
C LEU A 114 -6.84 2.00 -12.64
N ARG A 115 -6.74 1.41 -11.44
CA ARG A 115 -7.41 0.14 -11.13
C ARG A 115 -8.91 0.42 -10.96
N VAL A 116 -9.65 0.32 -12.06
CA VAL A 116 -11.12 0.36 -12.03
C VAL A 116 -11.60 -0.96 -11.40
N ASN A 117 -12.05 -0.90 -10.15
CA ASN A 117 -12.69 -2.02 -9.49
C ASN A 117 -13.97 -2.41 -10.25
N HIS A 118 -13.89 -3.44 -11.09
CA HIS A 118 -15.08 -4.09 -11.62
C HIS A 118 -15.78 -4.83 -10.47
N ARG A 119 -16.80 -4.21 -9.87
CA ARG A 119 -17.80 -4.96 -9.08
C ARG A 119 -18.72 -5.69 -10.09
N PRO A 120 -18.77 -7.03 -10.09
CA PRO A 120 -19.85 -7.71 -10.79
C PRO A 120 -21.17 -7.33 -10.11
N ARG A 121 -22.15 -6.93 -10.91
CA ARG A 121 -23.54 -6.69 -10.49
C ARG A 121 -24.25 -8.00 -10.20
#